data_AF-A0A8T4W1U3-F1
#
_entry.id   AF-A0A8T4W1U3-F1
#
_cell.length_a   1.000
_cell.length_b   1.000
_cell.length_c   1.000
_cell.angle_alpha   90.00
_cell.angle_beta   90.00
_cell.angle_gamma   90.00
#
_symmetry.space_group_name_H-M   'P 1'
#
loop_
_entity.id
_entity.type
_entity.pdbx_description
1 polymer ?
#
loop_
_entity_poly.entity_id
_entity_poly.type
_entity_poly.pdbx_seq_one_letter_code
_entity_poly.pdbx_strand_id
1 'polypeptide(L)'
;MKEHLIFYSVVKKYFIELKRYFLNTLMTMGGIFILFMLVFFGLKSFEAGTDTLQGTIVGFAMWIFAVMAYSEMSWGLLREARDGTLEQLYLTPSTFRRISAYRVFGSFIFQFVLFLTFLSIMMVVTGQYLSLNPGVIILIVLTLMSIYGIGYIMGGLSLVFKKVQAGNQILQFLFILLLVLPTITDHKIIYFVPISWGNNMINRMMIDGLSLLDFTMIDYTILIVNSFAYLFVGLFIFSLMEKSAKKRGLLGHY
;
A
#
# COMPACT_ATOMS: atom_id res chain seq x y z
N MET A 1 29.68 -8.35 5.68
CA MET A 1 29.04 -7.02 5.46
C MET A 1 27.75 -7.00 6.30
N LYS A 2 27.57 -6.04 7.22
CA LYS A 2 26.52 -6.15 8.24
C LYS A 2 25.16 -5.70 7.67
N GLU A 3 24.43 -6.60 7.01
CA GLU A 3 23.09 -6.34 6.44
C GLU A 3 22.10 -5.74 7.46
N HIS A 4 22.25 -6.13 8.73
CA HIS A 4 21.49 -5.58 9.86
C HIS A 4 21.66 -4.06 10.03
N LEU A 5 22.83 -3.51 9.67
CA LEU A 5 23.06 -2.06 9.74
C LEU A 5 22.28 -1.29 8.67
N ILE A 6 22.09 -1.86 7.49
CA ILE A 6 21.31 -1.24 6.41
C ILE A 6 19.85 -1.18 6.85
N PHE A 7 19.31 -2.30 7.32
CA PHE A 7 17.94 -2.36 7.83
C PHE A 7 17.73 -1.37 9.01
N TYR A 8 18.63 -1.36 9.99
CA TYR A 8 18.57 -0.41 11.10
C TYR A 8 18.59 1.05 10.62
N SER A 9 19.42 1.36 9.63
CA SER A 9 19.51 2.72 9.07
C SER A 9 18.23 3.14 8.36
N VAL A 10 17.60 2.23 7.61
CA VAL A 10 16.31 2.46 6.96
C VAL A 10 15.20 2.71 7.99
N VAL A 11 15.10 1.86 9.02
CA VAL A 11 14.11 2.02 10.10
C VAL A 11 14.35 3.34 10.86
N LYS A 12 15.61 3.66 11.16
CA LYS A 12 15.99 4.92 11.81
C LYS A 12 15.60 6.13 10.95
N LYS A 13 15.77 6.07 9.63
CA LYS A 13 15.34 7.14 8.70
C LYS A 13 13.84 7.42 8.85
N TYR A 14 13.00 6.39 8.76
CA TYR A 14 11.54 6.56 8.91
C TYR A 14 11.14 7.12 10.27
N PHE A 15 11.78 6.68 11.36
CA PHE A 15 11.49 7.23 12.68
C PHE A 15 11.86 8.71 12.80
N ILE A 16 13.02 9.11 12.23
CA ILE A 16 13.44 10.51 12.19
C ILE A 16 12.48 11.35 11.33
N GLU A 17 12.08 10.84 10.18
CA GLU A 17 11.12 11.52 9.29
C GLU A 17 9.77 11.70 9.98
N LEU A 18 9.24 10.65 10.62
CA LEU A 18 7.98 10.73 11.38
C LEU A 18 8.06 11.79 12.48
N LYS A 19 9.16 11.86 13.24
CA LYS A 19 9.33 12.84 14.31
C LYS A 19 9.49 14.27 13.77
N ARG A 20 10.29 14.45 12.71
CA ARG A 20 10.58 15.78 12.14
C ARG A 20 9.40 16.34 11.35
N TYR A 21 8.68 15.49 10.63
CA TYR A 21 7.54 15.86 9.79
C TYR A 21 6.20 15.43 10.41
N PHE A 22 6.15 15.27 11.73
CA PHE A 22 4.95 14.84 12.46
C PHE A 22 3.72 15.68 12.10
N LEU A 23 3.88 17.02 12.07
CA LEU A 23 2.79 17.92 11.72
C LEU A 23 2.29 17.67 10.29
N ASN A 24 3.19 17.41 9.33
CA ASN A 24 2.80 17.10 7.96
C ASN A 24 2.04 15.78 7.87
N THR A 25 2.49 14.75 8.59
CA THR A 25 1.76 13.48 8.69
C THR A 25 0.39 13.69 9.31
N LEU A 26 0.29 14.46 10.40
CA LEU A 26 -0.98 14.76 11.07
C LEU A 26 -1.94 15.53 10.16
N MET A 27 -1.46 16.56 9.45
CA MET A 27 -2.29 17.34 8.51
C MET A 27 -2.78 16.48 7.34
N THR A 28 -1.91 15.62 6.81
CA THR A 28 -2.26 14.69 5.73
C THR A 28 -3.33 13.69 6.19
N MET A 29 -3.12 13.06 7.35
CA MET A 29 -4.09 12.14 7.93
C MET A 29 -5.40 12.85 8.28
N GLY A 30 -5.33 14.06 8.83
CA GLY A 30 -6.49 14.88 9.17
C GLY A 30 -7.32 15.24 7.94
N GLY A 31 -6.68 15.65 6.84
CA GLY A 31 -7.36 15.92 5.58
C GLY A 31 -8.06 14.68 5.02
N ILE A 32 -7.37 13.52 5.03
CA ILE A 32 -7.95 12.24 4.61
C ILE A 32 -9.09 11.82 5.55
N PHE A 33 -8.98 12.09 6.86
CA PHE A 33 -10.02 11.80 7.84
C PHE A 33 -11.27 12.64 7.62
N ILE A 34 -11.13 13.92 7.27
CA ILE A 34 -12.26 14.77 6.91
C ILE A 34 -12.97 14.19 5.68
N LEU A 35 -12.23 13.76 4.66
CA LEU A 35 -12.82 13.11 3.49
C LEU A 35 -13.59 11.82 3.87
N PHE A 36 -13.01 10.99 4.73
CA PHE A 36 -13.69 9.82 5.27
C PHE A 36 -15.01 10.20 5.96
N MET A 37 -14.99 11.22 6.83
CA MET A 37 -16.18 11.68 7.55
C MET A 37 -17.27 12.14 6.59
N LEU A 38 -16.92 12.87 5.53
CA LEU A 38 -17.87 13.29 4.51
C LEU A 38 -18.55 12.09 3.83
N VAL A 39 -17.77 11.07 3.45
CA VAL A 39 -18.31 9.85 2.83
C VAL A 39 -19.17 9.07 3.82
N PHE A 40 -18.68 8.86 5.05
CA PHE A 40 -19.35 8.06 6.07
C PHE A 40 -20.68 8.67 6.51
N PHE A 41 -20.69 9.96 6.86
CA PHE A 41 -21.92 10.65 7.25
C PHE A 41 -22.86 10.85 6.07
N GLY A 42 -22.32 11.00 4.84
CA GLY A 42 -23.10 10.96 3.62
C GLY A 42 -23.90 9.65 3.51
N LEU A 43 -23.24 8.50 3.60
CA LEU A 43 -23.91 7.19 3.56
C LEU A 43 -24.90 7.01 4.71
N LYS A 44 -24.53 7.42 5.93
CA LYS A 44 -25.42 7.37 7.09
C LYS A 44 -26.69 8.22 6.90
N SER A 45 -26.58 9.36 6.20
CA SER A 45 -27.74 10.22 5.89
C SER A 45 -28.72 9.58 4.90
N PHE A 46 -28.26 8.64 4.09
CA PHE A 46 -29.09 7.81 3.21
C PHE A 46 -29.57 6.51 3.88
N GLU A 47 -29.56 6.46 5.21
CA GLU A 47 -29.97 5.29 6.01
C GLU A 47 -29.25 3.99 5.63
N ALA A 48 -27.98 4.08 5.22
CA ALA A 48 -27.16 2.91 4.91
C ALA A 48 -27.08 1.97 6.12
N GLY A 49 -27.25 0.66 5.87
CA GLY A 49 -27.16 -0.38 6.88
C GLY A 49 -25.78 -0.46 7.56
N THR A 50 -25.74 -1.11 8.72
CA THR A 50 -24.52 -1.27 9.53
C THR A 50 -23.37 -1.88 8.74
N ASP A 51 -23.66 -2.91 7.94
CA ASP A 51 -22.65 -3.66 7.21
C ASP A 51 -22.01 -2.80 6.12
N THR A 52 -22.80 -1.93 5.48
CA THR A 52 -22.31 -0.95 4.50
C THR A 52 -21.42 0.10 5.18
N LEU A 53 -21.81 0.57 6.36
CA LEU A 53 -21.01 1.53 7.14
C LEU A 53 -19.68 0.92 7.60
N GLN A 54 -19.70 -0.32 8.08
CA GLN A 54 -18.50 -1.06 8.48
C GLN A 54 -17.60 -1.38 7.29
N GLY A 55 -18.17 -1.82 6.16
CA GLY A 55 -17.46 -2.02 4.90
C GLY A 55 -16.80 -0.75 4.38
N THR A 56 -17.45 0.41 4.58
CA THR A 56 -16.85 1.70 4.25
C THR A 56 -15.62 1.99 5.11
N ILE A 57 -15.65 1.69 6.41
CA ILE A 57 -14.49 1.87 7.31
C ILE A 57 -13.32 0.99 6.86
N VAL A 58 -13.57 -0.31 6.65
CA VAL A 58 -12.54 -1.27 6.21
C VAL A 58 -11.97 -0.85 4.85
N GLY A 59 -12.85 -0.57 3.88
CA GLY A 59 -12.46 -0.17 2.53
C GLY A 59 -11.63 1.12 2.50
N PHE A 60 -12.02 2.13 3.28
CA PHE A 60 -11.29 3.40 3.34
C PHE A 60 -9.93 3.24 4.03
N ALA A 61 -9.86 2.46 5.11
CA ALA A 61 -8.60 2.16 5.78
C ALA A 61 -7.65 1.36 4.86
N MET A 62 -8.17 0.34 4.16
CA MET A 62 -7.40 -0.45 3.20
C MET A 62 -6.94 0.38 1.99
N TRP A 63 -7.78 1.32 1.52
CA TRP A 63 -7.40 2.25 0.47
C TRP A 63 -6.21 3.12 0.88
N ILE A 64 -6.25 3.73 2.06
CA ILE A 64 -5.15 4.54 2.58
C ILE A 64 -3.87 3.71 2.66
N PHE A 65 -3.97 2.48 3.18
CA PHE A 65 -2.81 1.62 3.31
C PHE A 65 -2.25 1.21 1.94
N ALA A 66 -3.11 0.91 0.97
CA ALA A 66 -2.70 0.65 -0.40
C ALA A 66 -1.98 1.86 -1.02
N VAL A 67 -2.49 3.07 -0.83
CA VAL A 67 -1.85 4.30 -1.30
C VAL A 67 -0.48 4.48 -0.66
N MET A 68 -0.32 4.22 0.64
CA MET A 68 0.98 4.30 1.33
C MET A 68 1.98 3.26 0.81
N ALA A 69 1.56 2.00 0.68
CA ALA A 69 2.38 0.90 0.18
C ALA A 69 2.85 1.17 -1.26
N TYR A 70 1.94 1.60 -2.12
CA TYR A 70 2.23 2.00 -3.50
C TYR A 70 3.19 3.20 -3.58
N SER A 71 2.99 4.19 -2.71
CA SER A 71 3.74 5.45 -2.72
C SER A 71 5.20 5.27 -2.32
N GLU A 72 5.52 4.24 -1.55
CA GLU A 72 6.90 3.95 -1.15
C GLU A 72 7.81 3.75 -2.37
N MET A 73 7.38 2.92 -3.33
CA MET A 73 8.18 2.64 -4.53
C MET A 73 7.97 3.64 -5.66
N SER A 74 6.78 4.21 -5.80
CA SER A 74 6.49 5.17 -6.88
C SER A 74 7.05 6.57 -6.58
N TRP A 75 6.78 7.11 -5.39
CA TRP A 75 7.22 8.46 -4.99
C TRP A 75 8.55 8.44 -4.24
N GLY A 76 8.87 7.38 -3.50
CA GLY A 76 10.14 7.27 -2.77
C GLY A 76 11.34 7.35 -3.71
N LEU A 77 11.31 6.63 -4.83
CA LEU A 77 12.38 6.67 -5.83
C LEU A 77 12.51 8.03 -6.51
N LEU A 78 11.36 8.65 -6.81
CA LEU A 78 11.35 10.00 -7.35
C LEU A 78 11.97 11.01 -6.39
N ARG A 79 11.69 10.90 -5.08
CA ARG A 79 12.30 11.76 -4.05
C ARG A 79 13.81 11.57 -3.99
N GLU A 80 14.30 10.34 -3.92
CA GLU A 80 15.76 10.08 -3.92
C GLU A 80 16.44 10.60 -5.19
N ALA A 81 15.74 10.54 -6.33
CA ALA A 81 16.26 11.09 -7.58
C ALA A 81 16.35 12.62 -7.53
N ARG A 82 15.31 13.30 -7.03
CA ARG A 82 15.27 14.76 -6.87
C ARG A 82 16.23 15.27 -5.81
N ASP A 83 16.45 14.51 -4.75
CA ASP A 83 17.36 14.84 -3.66
C ASP A 83 18.83 14.57 -4.04
N GLY A 84 19.09 14.04 -5.25
CA GLY A 84 20.44 13.73 -5.74
C GLY A 84 21.10 12.51 -5.07
N THR A 85 20.36 11.78 -4.24
CA THR A 85 20.88 10.63 -3.48
C THR A 85 20.73 9.31 -4.23
N LEU A 86 19.97 9.28 -5.33
CA LEU A 86 19.74 8.07 -6.11
C LEU A 86 21.04 7.47 -6.63
N GLU A 87 21.97 8.28 -7.13
CA GLU A 87 23.27 7.80 -7.62
C GLU A 87 24.11 7.21 -6.47
N GLN A 88 24.14 7.89 -5.31
CA GLN A 88 24.82 7.38 -4.11
C GLN A 88 24.25 6.03 -3.64
N LEU A 89 22.94 5.86 -3.77
CA LEU A 89 22.27 4.60 -3.47
C LEU A 89 22.72 3.46 -4.39
N TYR A 90 23.00 3.75 -5.66
CA TYR A 90 23.54 2.79 -6.63
C TYR A 90 25.04 2.52 -6.49
N LEU A 91 25.80 3.45 -5.92
CA LEU A 91 27.23 3.29 -5.62
C LEU A 91 27.49 2.52 -4.31
N THR A 92 26.46 2.29 -3.51
CA THR A 92 26.55 1.52 -2.26
C THR A 92 26.90 0.06 -2.57
N PRO A 93 27.73 -0.64 -1.76
CA PRO A 93 28.10 -2.04 -1.99
C PRO A 93 26.93 -3.04 -1.95
N SER A 94 25.75 -2.62 -1.47
CA SER A 94 24.53 -3.41 -1.51
C SER A 94 23.77 -3.18 -2.82
N THR A 95 23.22 -4.25 -3.38
CA THR A 95 22.35 -4.11 -4.55
C THR A 95 21.10 -3.30 -4.21
N PHE A 96 20.70 -2.41 -5.12
CA PHE A 96 19.50 -1.60 -4.97
C PHE A 96 18.27 -2.43 -4.62
N ARG A 97 18.11 -3.61 -5.22
CA ARG A 97 17.01 -4.55 -4.92
C ARG A 97 16.92 -4.93 -3.44
N ARG A 98 18.06 -5.17 -2.77
CA ARG A 98 18.09 -5.47 -1.32
C ARG A 98 17.68 -4.25 -0.52
N ILE A 99 18.18 -3.08 -0.89
CA ILE A 99 17.83 -1.82 -0.21
C ILE A 99 16.32 -1.54 -0.37
N SER A 100 15.76 -1.72 -1.57
CA SER A 100 14.33 -1.59 -1.82
C SER A 100 13.51 -2.57 -0.98
N ALA A 101 13.95 -3.83 -0.84
CA ALA A 101 13.28 -4.79 0.03
C ALA A 101 13.28 -4.31 1.50
N TYR A 102 14.42 -3.87 2.03
CA TYR A 102 14.48 -3.31 3.38
C TYR A 102 13.63 -2.05 3.54
N ARG A 103 13.51 -1.23 2.50
CA ARG A 103 12.60 -0.06 2.48
C ARG A 103 11.14 -0.47 2.56
N VAL A 104 10.70 -1.48 1.78
CA VAL A 104 9.34 -2.03 1.87
C VAL A 104 9.06 -2.57 3.27
N PHE A 105 9.95 -3.39 3.81
CA PHE A 105 9.75 -3.94 5.16
C PHE A 105 9.75 -2.86 6.23
N GLY A 106 10.70 -1.91 6.14
CA GLY A 106 10.77 -0.77 7.05
C GLY A 106 9.51 0.09 6.98
N SER A 107 9.12 0.53 5.78
CA SER A 107 7.94 1.37 5.56
C SER A 107 6.68 0.68 6.04
N PHE A 108 6.54 -0.63 5.77
CA PHE A 108 5.38 -1.42 6.19
C PHE A 108 5.17 -1.35 7.69
N ILE A 109 6.23 -1.46 8.51
CA ILE A 109 6.10 -1.39 9.98
C ILE A 109 5.51 -0.04 10.40
N PHE A 110 6.03 1.07 9.88
CA PHE A 110 5.54 2.41 10.23
C PHE A 110 4.14 2.67 9.69
N GLN A 111 3.88 2.30 8.43
CA GLN A 111 2.59 2.44 7.78
C GLN A 111 1.53 1.58 8.46
N PHE A 112 1.88 0.39 8.95
CA PHE A 112 0.99 -0.49 9.69
C PHE A 112 0.55 0.14 11.03
N VAL A 113 1.49 0.76 11.76
CA VAL A 113 1.14 1.50 13.00
C VAL A 113 0.21 2.67 12.70
N LEU A 114 0.48 3.44 11.63
CA LEU A 114 -0.39 4.53 11.20
C LEU A 114 -1.77 4.01 10.78
N PHE A 115 -1.83 2.91 10.02
CA PHE A 115 -3.06 2.25 9.62
C PHE A 115 -3.90 1.83 10.83
N LEU A 116 -3.31 1.14 11.82
CA LEU A 116 -4.02 0.74 13.03
C LEU A 116 -4.51 1.94 13.83
N THR A 117 -3.69 2.98 13.95
CA THR A 117 -4.07 4.22 14.64
C THR A 117 -5.28 4.86 13.95
N PHE A 118 -5.23 4.96 12.63
CA PHE A 118 -6.29 5.58 11.84
C PHE A 118 -7.60 4.76 11.86
N LEU A 119 -7.50 3.44 11.70
CA LEU A 119 -8.64 2.52 11.82
C LEU A 119 -9.30 2.63 13.20
N SER A 120 -8.50 2.70 14.26
CA SER A 120 -9.00 2.85 15.63
C SER A 120 -9.75 4.18 15.82
N ILE A 121 -9.22 5.27 15.29
CA ILE A 121 -9.89 6.59 15.34
C ILE A 121 -11.22 6.53 14.58
N MET A 122 -11.26 5.92 13.40
CA MET A 122 -12.49 5.76 12.62
C MET A 122 -13.56 4.99 13.41
N MET A 123 -13.20 3.85 14.03
CA MET A 123 -14.16 3.06 14.83
C MET A 123 -14.70 3.85 16.01
N VAL A 124 -13.83 4.55 16.75
CA VAL A 124 -14.24 5.35 17.92
C VAL A 124 -15.17 6.50 17.52
N VAL A 125 -14.85 7.23 16.45
CA VAL A 125 -15.65 8.39 16.02
C VAL A 125 -16.98 7.97 15.41
N THR A 126 -17.02 6.85 14.68
CA THR A 126 -18.24 6.37 14.03
C THR A 126 -19.13 5.54 14.94
N GLY A 127 -18.60 5.02 16.04
CA GLY A 127 -19.27 4.06 16.93
C GLY A 127 -19.46 2.68 16.31
N GLN A 128 -18.79 2.39 15.19
CA GLN A 128 -18.82 1.10 14.51
C GLN A 128 -17.54 0.33 14.85
N TYR A 129 -17.68 -0.79 15.56
CA TYR A 129 -16.55 -1.59 16.00
C TYR A 129 -16.40 -2.84 15.13
N LEU A 130 -15.18 -3.09 14.69
CA LEU A 130 -14.80 -4.22 13.86
C LEU A 130 -14.11 -5.30 14.71
N SER A 131 -14.21 -6.55 14.28
CA SER A 131 -13.44 -7.65 14.85
C SER A 131 -11.96 -7.54 14.46
N LEU A 132 -11.10 -7.39 15.45
CA LEU A 132 -9.65 -7.31 15.26
C LEU A 132 -8.99 -8.66 15.61
N ASN A 133 -9.07 -9.61 14.69
CA ASN A 133 -8.33 -10.86 14.80
C ASN A 133 -6.86 -10.66 14.32
N PRO A 134 -5.84 -11.12 15.07
CA PRO A 134 -4.44 -11.06 14.63
C PRO A 134 -4.18 -11.70 13.25
N GLY A 135 -5.01 -12.68 12.84
CA GLY A 135 -4.94 -13.31 11.53
C GLY A 135 -5.14 -12.34 10.35
N VAL A 136 -5.84 -11.22 10.57
CA VAL A 136 -6.06 -10.19 9.55
C VAL A 136 -4.73 -9.59 9.07
N ILE A 137 -3.72 -9.54 9.93
CA ILE A 137 -2.38 -9.04 9.57
C ILE A 137 -1.77 -9.86 8.43
N ILE A 138 -1.97 -11.18 8.45
CA ILE A 138 -1.45 -12.08 7.40
C ILE A 138 -2.12 -11.76 6.07
N LEU A 139 -3.44 -11.59 6.06
CA LEU A 139 -4.18 -11.22 4.85
C LEU A 139 -3.76 -9.85 4.33
N ILE A 140 -3.60 -8.86 5.20
CA ILE A 140 -3.12 -7.53 4.82
C ILE A 140 -1.73 -7.60 4.18
N VAL A 141 -0.80 -8.34 4.78
CA VAL A 141 0.57 -8.49 4.25
C VAL A 141 0.54 -9.07 2.85
N LEU A 142 -0.18 -10.18 2.64
CA LEU A 142 -0.31 -10.82 1.33
C LEU A 142 -0.95 -9.85 0.32
N THR A 143 -2.09 -9.28 0.68
CA THR A 143 -2.86 -8.35 -0.17
C THR A 143 -1.98 -7.18 -0.65
N LEU A 144 -1.19 -6.58 0.23
CA LEU A 144 -0.34 -5.44 -0.10
C LEU A 144 0.88 -5.81 -0.97
N MET A 145 1.30 -7.08 -1.02
CA MET A 145 2.36 -7.49 -1.96
C MET A 145 1.98 -7.19 -3.41
N SER A 146 0.70 -7.36 -3.77
CA SER A 146 0.21 -7.01 -5.11
C SER A 146 0.38 -5.51 -5.40
N ILE A 147 0.08 -4.66 -4.40
CA ILE A 147 0.21 -3.20 -4.49
C ILE A 147 1.66 -2.75 -4.55
N TYR A 148 2.56 -3.36 -3.77
CA TYR A 148 4.00 -3.11 -3.89
C TYR A 148 4.50 -3.45 -5.30
N GLY A 149 3.99 -4.54 -5.91
CA GLY A 149 4.25 -4.87 -7.32
C GLY A 149 3.91 -3.73 -8.26
N ILE A 150 2.71 -3.16 -8.15
CA ILE A 150 2.28 -1.99 -8.95
C ILE A 150 3.17 -0.77 -8.64
N GLY A 151 3.53 -0.57 -7.37
CA GLY A 151 4.47 0.48 -6.95
C GLY A 151 5.84 0.35 -7.62
N TYR A 152 6.36 -0.87 -7.77
CA TYR A 152 7.60 -1.13 -8.50
C TYR A 152 7.49 -0.81 -10.00
N ILE A 153 6.36 -1.15 -10.64
CA ILE A 153 6.14 -0.81 -12.06
C ILE A 153 6.24 0.71 -12.23
N MET A 154 5.52 1.46 -11.40
CA MET A 154 5.48 2.92 -11.48
C MET A 154 6.79 3.58 -11.05
N GLY A 155 7.47 3.02 -10.05
CA GLY A 155 8.83 3.40 -9.70
C GLY A 155 9.80 3.24 -10.87
N GLY A 156 9.70 2.12 -11.60
CA GLY A 156 10.52 1.86 -12.79
C GLY A 156 10.21 2.82 -13.93
N LEU A 157 8.92 3.08 -14.18
CA LEU A 157 8.49 4.09 -15.16
C LEU A 157 9.03 5.48 -14.80
N SER A 158 9.09 5.85 -13.52
CA SER A 158 9.62 7.15 -13.07
C SER A 158 11.13 7.34 -13.34
N LEU A 159 11.89 6.25 -13.46
CA LEU A 159 13.31 6.29 -13.82
C LEU A 159 13.51 6.65 -15.29
N VAL A 160 12.58 6.22 -16.16
CA VAL A 160 12.64 6.44 -17.61
C VAL A 160 11.91 7.71 -18.00
N PHE A 161 10.72 7.93 -17.44
CA PHE A 161 9.84 9.06 -17.70
C PHE A 161 9.84 10.00 -16.48
N LYS A 162 10.36 11.21 -16.66
CA LYS A 162 10.54 12.19 -15.57
C LYS A 162 9.22 12.83 -15.10
N LYS A 163 8.13 12.69 -15.86
CA LYS A 163 6.80 13.24 -15.52
C LYS A 163 5.72 12.15 -15.50
N VAL A 164 5.62 11.44 -14.37
CA VAL A 164 4.62 10.37 -14.15
C VAL A 164 3.60 10.70 -13.05
N GLN A 165 3.62 11.93 -12.54
CA GLN A 165 2.83 12.36 -11.37
C GLN A 165 1.32 12.18 -11.60
N ALA A 166 0.82 12.54 -12.78
CA ALA A 166 -0.59 12.36 -13.13
C ALA A 166 -0.98 10.87 -13.14
N GLY A 167 -0.12 10.00 -13.68
CA GLY A 167 -0.32 8.55 -13.65
C GLY A 167 -0.36 8.00 -12.23
N ASN A 168 0.52 8.48 -11.34
CA ASN A 168 0.48 8.13 -9.92
C ASN A 168 -0.85 8.51 -9.26
N GLN A 169 -1.38 9.70 -9.54
CA GLN A 169 -2.66 10.15 -8.97
C GLN A 169 -3.84 9.30 -9.48
N ILE A 170 -3.89 9.02 -10.79
CA ILE A 170 -4.94 8.17 -11.37
C ILE A 170 -4.94 6.78 -10.74
N LEU A 171 -3.77 6.17 -10.54
CA LEU A 171 -3.67 4.85 -9.91
C LEU A 171 -4.13 4.83 -8.46
N GLN A 172 -3.88 5.89 -7.69
CA GLN A 172 -4.37 5.99 -6.31
C GLN A 172 -5.91 5.99 -6.23
N PHE A 173 -6.59 6.66 -7.17
CA PHE A 173 -8.04 6.59 -7.29
C PHE A 173 -8.52 5.26 -7.86
N LEU A 174 -7.77 4.65 -8.79
CA LEU A 174 -8.09 3.34 -9.33
C LEU A 174 -8.14 2.28 -8.22
N PHE A 175 -7.29 2.36 -7.20
CA PHE A 175 -7.35 1.45 -6.05
C PHE A 175 -8.70 1.46 -5.32
N ILE A 176 -9.39 2.60 -5.27
CA ILE A 176 -10.75 2.67 -4.72
C ILE A 176 -11.67 1.76 -5.54
N LEU A 177 -11.63 1.90 -6.87
CA LEU A 177 -12.42 1.04 -7.76
C LEU A 177 -12.07 -0.44 -7.52
N LEU A 178 -10.78 -0.80 -7.47
CA LEU A 178 -10.35 -2.20 -7.28
C LEU A 178 -10.84 -2.80 -5.96
N LEU A 179 -10.92 -1.98 -4.90
CA LEU A 179 -11.41 -2.39 -3.58
C LEU A 179 -12.92 -2.64 -3.56
N VAL A 180 -13.69 -1.86 -4.32
CA VAL A 180 -15.15 -1.93 -4.36
C VAL A 180 -15.65 -2.93 -5.41
N LEU A 181 -14.86 -3.25 -6.44
CA LEU A 181 -15.24 -4.21 -7.50
C LEU A 181 -15.92 -5.51 -7.01
N PRO A 182 -15.42 -6.21 -5.96
CA PRO A 182 -16.04 -7.45 -5.47
C PRO A 182 -17.46 -7.27 -4.93
N THR A 183 -17.83 -6.03 -4.56
CA THR A 183 -19.16 -5.71 -4.03
C THR A 183 -20.16 -5.32 -5.12
N ILE A 184 -19.68 -4.97 -6.32
CA ILE A 184 -20.52 -4.50 -7.44
C ILE A 184 -20.81 -5.64 -8.42
N THR A 185 -19.96 -6.66 -8.49
CA THR A 185 -20.10 -7.72 -9.50
C THR A 185 -19.52 -9.06 -9.04
N ASP A 186 -20.21 -10.14 -9.40
CA ASP A 186 -19.86 -11.53 -9.06
C ASP A 186 -18.98 -12.22 -10.11
N HIS A 187 -18.43 -11.47 -11.06
CA HIS A 187 -17.59 -12.07 -12.10
C HIS A 187 -16.27 -12.60 -11.50
N LYS A 188 -16.02 -13.91 -11.67
CA LYS A 188 -14.83 -14.61 -11.15
C LYS A 188 -13.48 -13.98 -11.54
N ILE A 189 -13.44 -13.18 -12.61
CA ILE A 189 -12.22 -12.48 -13.03
C ILE A 189 -11.74 -11.43 -12.02
N ILE A 190 -12.65 -10.90 -11.20
CA ILE A 190 -12.37 -9.87 -10.18
C ILE A 190 -11.47 -10.44 -9.09
N TYR A 191 -11.52 -11.75 -8.85
CA TYR A 191 -10.66 -12.39 -7.85
C TYR A 191 -9.17 -12.32 -8.23
N PHE A 192 -8.87 -12.11 -9.51
CA PHE A 192 -7.51 -11.91 -10.01
C PHE A 192 -7.11 -10.42 -10.11
N VAL A 193 -7.98 -9.50 -9.74
CA VAL A 193 -7.65 -8.07 -9.68
C VAL A 193 -6.79 -7.81 -8.42
N PRO A 194 -5.72 -6.99 -8.50
CA PRO A 194 -4.92 -6.62 -7.34
C PRO A 194 -5.81 -6.11 -6.21
N ILE A 195 -5.40 -6.35 -4.95
CA ILE A 195 -6.09 -5.94 -3.72
C ILE A 195 -7.52 -6.49 -3.50
N SER A 196 -8.24 -6.83 -4.57
CA SER A 196 -9.68 -7.04 -4.58
C SER A 196 -10.11 -8.24 -3.75
N TRP A 197 -9.56 -9.42 -4.03
CA TRP A 197 -9.90 -10.64 -3.30
C TRP A 197 -9.43 -10.60 -1.84
N GLY A 198 -8.22 -10.10 -1.61
CA GLY A 198 -7.68 -9.93 -0.26
C GLY A 198 -8.52 -8.98 0.59
N ASN A 199 -9.03 -7.89 0.01
CA ASN A 199 -9.94 -6.97 0.68
C ASN A 199 -11.28 -7.64 1.02
N ASN A 200 -11.83 -8.50 0.16
CA ASN A 200 -13.03 -9.26 0.49
C ASN A 200 -12.82 -10.16 1.72
N MET A 201 -11.70 -10.92 1.75
CA MET A 201 -11.38 -11.76 2.92
C MET A 201 -11.17 -10.92 4.19
N ILE A 202 -10.49 -9.78 4.09
CA ILE A 202 -10.30 -8.85 5.22
C ILE A 202 -11.63 -8.31 5.72
N ASN A 203 -12.53 -7.90 4.82
CA ASN A 203 -13.88 -7.45 5.19
C ASN A 203 -14.63 -8.54 5.96
N ARG A 204 -14.64 -9.78 5.46
CA ARG A 204 -15.32 -10.90 6.14
C ARG A 204 -14.73 -11.22 7.51
N MET A 205 -13.41 -11.08 7.70
CA MET A 205 -12.81 -11.23 9.04
C MET A 205 -13.16 -10.07 9.97
N MET A 206 -13.15 -8.83 9.47
CA MET A 206 -13.35 -7.63 10.28
C MET A 206 -14.82 -7.34 10.59
N ILE A 207 -15.74 -7.70 9.70
CA ILE A 207 -17.18 -7.42 9.81
C ILE A 207 -17.90 -8.66 10.35
N ASP A 208 -17.78 -9.79 9.64
CA ASP A 208 -18.49 -11.03 10.01
C ASP A 208 -17.80 -11.77 11.16
N GLY A 209 -16.62 -11.32 11.59
CA GLY A 209 -15.87 -11.92 12.70
C GLY A 209 -15.23 -13.27 12.37
N LEU A 210 -15.09 -13.63 11.09
CA LEU A 210 -14.48 -14.88 10.67
C LEU A 210 -13.01 -15.01 11.10
N SER A 211 -12.60 -16.24 11.30
CA SER A 211 -11.22 -16.64 11.53
C SER A 211 -10.53 -17.05 10.23
N LEU A 212 -9.20 -17.21 10.27
CA LEU A 212 -8.45 -17.75 9.13
C LEU A 212 -8.89 -19.18 8.76
N LEU A 213 -9.47 -19.94 9.69
CA LEU A 213 -9.88 -21.32 9.44
C LEU A 213 -11.19 -21.42 8.65
N ASP A 214 -11.96 -20.32 8.57
CA ASP A 214 -13.24 -20.28 7.88
C ASP A 214 -13.10 -20.08 6.36
N PHE A 215 -11.90 -19.76 5.88
CA PHE A 215 -11.61 -19.62 4.46
C PHE A 215 -11.16 -20.94 3.83
N THR A 216 -11.54 -21.12 2.57
CA THR A 216 -11.19 -22.32 1.81
C THR A 216 -9.74 -22.25 1.31
N MET A 217 -9.18 -23.42 0.99
CA MET A 217 -7.84 -23.50 0.36
C MET A 217 -7.78 -22.76 -0.99
N ILE A 218 -8.92 -22.67 -1.70
CA ILE A 218 -9.02 -21.93 -2.96
C ILE A 218 -8.82 -20.44 -2.71
N ASP A 219 -9.42 -19.88 -1.65
CA ASP A 219 -9.34 -18.47 -1.31
C ASP A 219 -7.89 -18.05 -1.05
N TYR A 220 -7.15 -18.87 -0.29
CA TYR A 220 -5.73 -18.68 -0.05
C TYR A 220 -4.89 -18.83 -1.32
N THR A 221 -5.20 -19.81 -2.16
CA THR A 221 -4.47 -20.03 -3.41
C THR A 221 -4.61 -18.82 -4.33
N ILE A 222 -5.83 -18.31 -4.51
CA ILE A 222 -6.08 -17.11 -5.31
C ILE A 222 -5.32 -15.92 -4.73
N LEU A 223 -5.41 -15.69 -3.41
CA LEU A 223 -4.72 -14.58 -2.75
C LEU A 223 -3.20 -14.66 -2.94
N ILE A 224 -2.59 -15.82 -2.67
CA ILE A 224 -1.14 -16.03 -2.76
C ILE A 224 -0.69 -15.87 -4.22
N VAL A 225 -1.34 -16.53 -5.17
CA VAL A 225 -0.99 -16.43 -6.59
C VAL A 225 -1.10 -14.99 -7.07
N ASN A 226 -2.17 -14.28 -6.73
CA ASN A 226 -2.34 -12.87 -7.08
C ASN A 226 -1.20 -12.01 -6.50
N SER A 227 -0.98 -12.13 -5.19
CA SER A 227 0.01 -11.35 -4.43
C SER A 227 1.42 -11.47 -5.02
N PHE A 228 1.86 -12.71 -5.24
CA PHE A 228 3.19 -12.98 -5.77
C PHE A 228 3.29 -12.71 -7.28
N ALA A 229 2.25 -12.99 -8.07
CA ALA A 229 2.26 -12.69 -9.51
C ALA A 229 2.49 -11.20 -9.76
N TYR A 230 1.69 -10.32 -9.12
CA TYR A 230 1.85 -8.87 -9.27
C TYR A 230 3.20 -8.38 -8.73
N LEU A 231 3.67 -8.91 -7.60
CA LEU A 231 4.96 -8.55 -7.04
C LEU A 231 6.11 -8.92 -7.98
N PHE A 232 6.15 -10.15 -8.49
CA PHE A 232 7.22 -10.62 -9.37
C PHE A 232 7.19 -9.93 -10.73
N VAL A 233 6.00 -9.75 -11.32
CA VAL A 233 5.84 -8.98 -12.56
C VAL A 233 6.32 -7.54 -12.36
N GLY A 234 5.97 -6.91 -11.23
CA GLY A 234 6.41 -5.57 -10.91
C GLY A 234 7.91 -5.43 -10.75
N LEU A 235 8.53 -6.34 -10.00
CA LEU A 235 9.99 -6.40 -9.84
C LEU A 235 10.70 -6.66 -11.17
N PHE A 236 10.13 -7.51 -12.02
CA PHE A 236 10.67 -7.80 -13.35
C PHE A 236 10.66 -6.54 -14.24
N ILE A 237 9.50 -5.89 -14.38
CA ILE A 237 9.36 -4.64 -15.16
C ILE A 237 10.30 -3.55 -14.60
N PHE A 238 10.32 -3.38 -13.28
CA PHE A 238 11.24 -2.44 -12.63
C PHE A 238 12.69 -2.69 -13.06
N SER A 239 13.13 -3.95 -13.04
CA SER A 239 14.50 -4.31 -13.41
C SER A 239 14.84 -4.03 -14.89
N LEU A 240 13.86 -4.15 -15.79
CA LEU A 240 14.03 -3.80 -17.20
C LEU A 240 14.19 -2.28 -17.36
N MET A 241 13.35 -1.51 -16.69
CA MET A 241 13.37 -0.04 -16.74
C MET A 241 14.64 0.52 -16.07
N GLU A 242 15.05 -0.05 -14.94
CA GLU A 242 16.30 0.29 -14.26
C GLU A 242 17.52 0.09 -15.18
N LYS A 243 17.60 -1.07 -15.86
CA LYS A 243 18.68 -1.35 -16.82
C LYS A 243 18.66 -0.36 -17.99
N SER A 244 17.48 -0.01 -18.51
CA SER A 244 17.32 0.97 -19.57
C SER A 244 17.79 2.37 -19.13
N ALA A 245 17.38 2.81 -17.93
CA ALA A 245 17.77 4.09 -17.36
C ALA A 245 19.29 4.20 -17.15
N LYS A 246 19.93 3.14 -16.66
CA LYS A 246 21.39 3.07 -16.51
C LYS A 246 22.12 3.19 -17.83
N LYS A 247 21.71 2.43 -18.85
CA LYS A 247 22.33 2.47 -20.19
C LYS A 247 22.22 3.86 -20.84
N ARG A 248 21.16 4.61 -20.54
CA ARG A 248 20.89 5.95 -21.08
C ARG A 248 21.43 7.09 -20.20
N GLY A 249 22.12 6.79 -19.09
CA GLY A 249 22.65 7.81 -18.19
C GLY A 249 21.58 8.66 -17.47
N LEU A 250 20.35 8.16 -17.34
CA LEU A 250 19.21 8.95 -16.84
C LEU A 250 19.17 9.12 -15.31
N LEU A 251 20.10 8.48 -14.58
CA LEU A 251 20.09 8.46 -13.11
C LEU A 251 20.71 9.72 -12.47
N GLY A 252 21.66 10.38 -13.14
CA GLY A 252 22.37 11.55 -12.60
C GLY A 252 21.75 12.90 -12.95
N HIS A 253 20.80 12.93 -13.90
CA HIS A 253 20.12 14.16 -14.32
C HIS A 253 18.64 14.08 -13.92
N TYR A 254 18.27 14.74 -12.82
CA TYR A 254 16.88 14.90 -12.38
C TYR A 254 16.53 16.38 -12.19
#